data_AF-A0A327S991-F1
#
_entry.id   AF-A0A327S991-F1
#
_cell.length_a   1.000
_cell.length_b   1.000
_cell.length_c   1.000
_cell.angle_alpha   90.00
_cell.angle_beta   90.00
_cell.angle_gamma   90.00
#
_symmetry.space_group_name_H-M   'P 1'
#
loop_
_entity.id
_entity.type
_entity.pdbx_description
1 polymer ?
#
loop_
_entity_poly.entity_id
_entity_poly.type
_entity_poly.pdbx_seq_one_letter_code
_entity_poly.pdbx_strand_id
1 'polypeptide(L)' 'MIRNPAWKTKPSWYMIAKADRIINPDLERMYAKRANSETVEIEGASHSVFMSHPQEVAKLIIMAAEKAGKP' A
#
# COMPACT_ATOMS: atom_id res chain seq x y z
N MET A 1 -14.38 -17.92 -10.74
CA MET A 1 -13.66 -17.94 -9.45
C MET A 1 -12.16 -17.94 -9.73
N ILE A 2 -11.39 -16.99 -9.20
CA ILE A 2 -9.94 -16.90 -9.42
C ILE A 2 -9.23 -17.86 -8.45
N ARG A 3 -8.51 -18.87 -8.96
CA ARG A 3 -7.86 -19.90 -8.13
C ARG A 3 -6.60 -19.41 -7.42
N ASN A 4 -5.75 -18.65 -8.13
CA ASN A 4 -4.47 -18.14 -7.62
C ASN A 4 -4.37 -16.62 -7.81
N PRO A 5 -5.04 -15.81 -6.97
CA PRO A 5 -4.93 -14.36 -7.08
C PRO A 5 -3.52 -13.90 -6.70
N ALA A 6 -2.93 -13.03 -7.53
CA ALA A 6 -1.54 -12.61 -7.36
C ALA A 6 -1.23 -11.96 -6.00
N TRP A 7 -2.19 -11.28 -5.38
CA TRP A 7 -2.01 -10.67 -4.05
C TRP A 7 -1.79 -11.68 -2.91
N LYS A 8 -1.97 -12.98 -3.15
CA LYS A 8 -1.64 -14.04 -2.17
C LYS A 8 -0.22 -14.57 -2.30
N THR A 9 0.42 -14.40 -3.44
CA THR A 9 1.69 -15.09 -3.77
C THR A 9 2.81 -14.15 -4.18
N LYS A 10 2.48 -12.97 -4.73
CA LYS A 10 3.47 -11.95 -5.05
C LYS A 10 3.70 -11.05 -3.83
N PRO A 11 4.93 -10.55 -3.63
CA PRO A 11 5.19 -9.46 -2.71
C PRO A 11 4.24 -8.29 -2.95
N SER A 12 3.82 -7.64 -1.87
CA SER A 12 2.84 -6.55 -1.90
C SER A 12 3.25 -5.45 -0.94
N TRP A 13 2.96 -4.21 -1.32
CA TRP A 13 3.18 -3.01 -0.49
C TRP A 13 1.90 -2.19 -0.46
N TYR A 14 1.64 -1.54 0.67
CA TYR A 14 0.44 -0.76 0.88
C TYR A 14 0.76 0.52 1.65
N MET A 15 0.25 1.65 1.18
CA MET A 15 0.30 2.93 1.89
C MET A 15 -1.06 3.22 2.49
N ILE A 16 -1.13 3.31 3.82
CA ILE A 16 -2.37 3.61 4.54
C ILE A 16 -2.46 5.13 4.75
N ALA A 17 -3.49 5.76 4.21
CA ALA A 17 -3.69 7.19 4.28
C ALA A 17 -4.54 7.57 5.51
N LYS A 18 -3.91 8.02 6.60
CA LYS A 18 -4.61 8.16 7.89
C LYS A 18 -5.65 9.28 7.96
N ALA A 19 -5.67 10.19 7.00
CA ALA A 19 -6.70 11.23 6.87
C ALA A 19 -7.57 11.03 5.62
N ASP A 20 -7.62 9.81 5.07
CA ASP A 20 -8.54 9.45 4.00
C ASP A 20 -10.00 9.63 4.47
N ARG A 21 -10.80 10.28 3.62
CA ARG A 21 -12.23 10.57 3.83
C ARG A 21 -13.14 9.85 2.84
N ILE A 22 -12.58 9.03 1.95
CA ILE A 22 -13.26 8.16 1.00
C ILE A 22 -13.18 6.71 1.50
N ILE A 23 -11.99 6.25 1.88
CA ILE A 23 -11.77 4.92 2.46
C ILE A 23 -11.36 5.08 3.93
N ASN A 24 -12.00 4.34 4.83
CA ASN A 24 -11.61 4.36 6.23
C ASN A 24 -10.22 3.69 6.40
N PRO A 25 -9.28 4.28 7.15
CA PRO A 25 -7.94 3.70 7.36
C PRO A 25 -7.96 2.27 7.95
N ASP A 26 -8.96 1.91 8.76
CA ASP A 26 -9.10 0.54 9.27
C ASP A 26 -9.48 -0.46 8.17
N LEU A 27 -10.23 -0.01 7.16
CA LEU A 27 -10.55 -0.81 5.99
C LEU A 27 -9.31 -0.99 5.10
N GLU A 28 -8.48 0.04 4.96
CA GLU A 28 -7.18 -0.05 4.29
C GLU A 28 -6.25 -1.06 4.99
N ARG A 29 -6.14 -1.00 6.32
CA ARG A 29 -5.41 -2.00 7.13
C ARG A 29 -5.93 -3.41 6.89
N MET A 30 -7.25 -3.59 6.82
CA MET A 30 -7.85 -4.88 6.54
C MET A 30 -7.45 -5.40 5.14
N TYR A 31 -7.45 -4.53 4.11
CA TYR A 31 -7.03 -4.91 2.76
C TYR A 31 -5.54 -5.26 2.69
N ALA A 32 -4.69 -4.45 3.31
CA ALA A 32 -3.25 -4.71 3.39
C ALA A 32 -2.95 -6.04 4.10
N LYS A 33 -3.61 -6.29 5.24
CA LYS A 33 -3.49 -7.56 5.97
C LYS A 33 -3.96 -8.75 5.12
N ARG A 34 -5.08 -8.60 4.42
CA ARG A 34 -5.58 -9.64 3.51
C ARG A 34 -4.56 -9.97 2.42
N ALA A 35 -3.86 -8.97 1.90
CA ALA A 35 -2.82 -9.12 0.88
C ALA A 35 -1.42 -9.48 1.41
N ASN A 36 -1.26 -9.64 2.74
CA ASN A 36 0.05 -9.80 3.38
C ASN A 36 1.06 -8.72 2.94
N SER A 37 0.60 -7.48 2.78
CA SER A 37 1.41 -6.37 2.31
C SER A 37 2.37 -5.86 3.37
N GLU A 38 3.55 -5.42 2.95
CA GLU A 38 4.38 -4.51 3.76
C GLU A 38 3.72 -3.13 3.77
N THR A 39 3.42 -2.61 4.97
CA THR A 39 2.62 -1.39 5.13
C THR A 39 3.45 -0.20 5.59
N VAL A 40 3.12 0.99 5.09
CA VAL A 40 3.52 2.27 5.67
C VAL A 40 2.27 3.11 5.94
N GLU A 41 2.16 3.72 7.11
CA GLU A 41 1.05 4.62 7.44
C GLU A 41 1.51 6.07 7.39
N ILE A 42 0.74 6.94 6.72
CA ILE A 42 1.08 8.35 6.54
C ILE A 42 0.03 9.21 7.24
N GLU A 43 0.46 9.95 8.26
CA GLU A 43 -0.37 10.94 8.95
C GLU A 43 -0.77 12.08 8.00
N GLY A 44 -2.02 12.55 8.10
CA GLY A 44 -2.49 13.67 7.28
C GLY A 44 -2.65 13.37 5.79
N ALA A 45 -2.32 12.17 5.31
CA ALA A 45 -2.52 11.78 3.92
C ALA A 45 -4.00 11.67 3.57
N SER A 46 -4.37 12.30 2.46
CA SER A 46 -5.71 12.18 1.86
C SER A 46 -5.81 10.92 0.98
N HIS A 47 -7.03 10.63 0.51
CA HIS A 47 -7.27 9.54 -0.44
C HIS A 47 -6.33 9.56 -1.65
N SER A 48 -6.10 10.75 -2.21
CA SER A 48 -5.12 10.96 -3.28
C SER A 48 -3.72 11.13 -2.69
N VAL A 49 -3.19 10.08 -2.07
CA VAL A 49 -1.90 10.12 -1.35
C VAL A 49 -0.73 10.52 -2.23
N PHE A 50 -0.75 10.16 -3.51
CA PHE A 50 0.25 10.58 -4.51
C PHE A 50 0.24 12.08 -4.82
N MET A 51 -0.83 12.80 -4.47
CA MET A 51 -0.89 14.27 -4.58
C MET A 51 -0.51 14.95 -3.26
N SER A 52 -0.95 14.40 -2.12
CA SER A 52 -0.69 15.02 -0.80
C SER A 52 0.71 14.73 -0.27
N HIS A 53 1.26 13.55 -0.57
CA HIS A 53 2.54 13.04 -0.08
C HIS A 53 3.32 12.35 -1.22
N PRO A 54 3.64 13.07 -2.32
CA PRO A 54 4.26 12.48 -3.51
C PRO A 54 5.65 11.89 -3.22
N GLN A 55 6.42 12.48 -2.31
CA GLN A 55 7.77 12.00 -1.96
C GLN A 55 7.71 10.65 -1.22
N GLU A 56 6.79 10.50 -0.29
CA GLU A 56 6.55 9.27 0.46
C GLU A 56 6.11 8.15 -0.49
N VAL A 57 5.22 8.47 -1.43
CA VAL A 57 4.76 7.52 -2.46
C VAL A 57 5.93 7.08 -3.34
N ALA A 58 6.72 8.02 -3.85
CA ALA A 58 7.90 7.69 -4.67
C ALA A 58 8.88 6.79 -3.89
N LYS A 59 9.13 7.09 -2.61
CA LYS A 59 10.00 6.30 -1.74
C LYS A 59 9.48 4.87 -1.56
N LEU A 60 8.18 4.67 -1.35
CA LEU A 60 7.58 3.34 -1.24
C LEU A 60 7.73 2.55 -2.55
N ILE A 61 7.51 3.20 -3.69
CA ILE A 61 7.64 2.56 -5.01
C ILE A 61 9.09 2.12 -5.27
N ILE A 62 10.07 2.97 -4.99
CA ILE A 62 11.50 2.64 -5.14
C ILE A 62 11.86 1.45 -4.25
N MET A 63 11.47 1.48 -2.97
CA MET A 63 11.72 0.38 -2.03
C MET A 63 11.07 -0.93 -2.50
N ALA A 64 9.83 -0.88 -2.99
CA ALA A 64 9.14 -2.04 -3.55
C ALA A 64 9.87 -2.60 -4.77
N ALA A 65 10.32 -1.74 -5.70
CA ALA A 65 11.04 -2.16 -6.89
C ALA A 65 12.39 -2.82 -6.56
N GLU A 66 13.15 -2.26 -5.63
CA GLU A 66 14.42 -2.83 -5.16
C GLU A 66 14.24 -4.18 -4.46
N LYS A 67 13.16 -4.34 -3.68
CA LYS A 67 12.87 -5.60 -2.98
C LYS A 67 12.29 -6.67 -3.91
N ALA A 68 11.40 -6.30 -4.83
CA ALA A 68 10.80 -7.22 -5.79
C ALA A 68 11.78 -7.70 -6.88
N GLY A 69 12.77 -6.88 -7.22
CA GLY A 69 13.77 -7.17 -8.26
C GLY A 69 14.98 -8.00 -7.77
N LYS A 70 15.06 -8.32 -6.48
CA LYS A 70 16.09 -9.23 -5.97
C LYS A 70 15.65 -10.69 -6.19
N PRO A 71 16.48 -11.53 -6.83
CA PRO A 71 16.18 -12.94 -7.08
C PRO A 71 16.05 -13.75 -5.78
#